data_AF-A0A841GS80-F1
#
_entry.id   AF-A0A841GS80-F1
#
_cell.length_a   1.000
_cell.length_b   1.000
_cell.length_c   1.000
_cell.angle_alpha   90.00
_cell.angle_beta   90.00
_cell.angle_gamma   90.00
#
_symmetry.space_group_name_H-M   'P 1'
#
loop_
_entity.id
_entity.type
_entity.pdbx_description
1 polymer ?
#
loop_
_entity_poly.entity_id
_entity_poly.type
_entity_poly.pdbx_seq_one_letter_code
_entity_poly.pdbx_strand_id
1 'polypeptide(L)'
;MQPESGQDELDKISIDQLHKAVLQLSGNCFEIKKLCATVLVSASTLVTTFTNRQLDASLFVGGGVITLFFWMLDGQSYYYQEKLRAQMKKLAEHIADRDKQKVTVLGVGMPLTEERENWNVVQRSFHAAFNGSMLFYVLLLIIMLGLGTLYSVGGIAANSPSR
;
A
#
# COMPACT_ATOMS: atom_id res chain seq x y z
N MET A 1 16.57 35.14 22.94
CA MET A 1 15.91 34.45 21.80
C MET A 1 16.49 35.07 20.54
N GLN A 2 17.33 34.33 19.81
CA GLN A 2 17.72 34.79 18.47
C GLN A 2 16.50 34.67 17.56
N PRO A 3 16.22 35.66 16.69
CA PRO A 3 15.14 35.55 15.72
C PRO A 3 15.43 34.38 14.77
N GLU A 4 14.41 33.57 14.47
CA GLU A 4 14.52 32.57 13.42
C GLU A 4 14.88 33.25 12.11
N SER A 5 15.82 32.65 11.36
CA SER A 5 16.11 33.16 10.02
C SER A 5 14.93 32.85 9.11
N GLY A 6 14.67 33.69 8.09
CA GLY A 6 13.62 33.39 7.11
C GLY A 6 13.83 32.05 6.39
N GLN A 7 15.06 31.52 6.39
CA GLN A 7 15.38 30.20 5.86
C GLN A 7 14.87 29.07 6.77
N ASP A 8 14.96 29.22 8.10
CA ASP A 8 14.46 28.22 9.06
C ASP A 8 12.94 28.07 8.96
N GLU A 9 12.23 29.18 8.72
CA GLU A 9 10.78 29.17 8.50
C GLU A 9 10.40 28.43 7.21
N LEU A 10 11.11 28.69 6.10
CA LEU A 10 10.89 27.99 4.83
C LEU A 10 11.16 26.49 4.92
N ASP A 11 12.18 26.10 5.68
CA ASP A 11 12.54 24.71 5.89
C ASP A 11 11.49 23.96 6.72
N LYS A 12 10.97 24.59 7.79
CA LYS A 12 9.85 24.07 8.58
C LYS A 12 8.59 23.87 7.74
N ILE A 13 8.25 24.87 6.91
CA ILE A 13 7.09 24.78 5.99
C ILE A 13 7.27 23.60 5.03
N SER A 14 8.47 23.42 4.49
CA SER A 14 8.77 22.33 3.54
C SER A 14 8.65 20.94 4.19
N ILE A 15 9.17 20.77 5.41
CA ILE A 15 9.02 19.52 6.17
C ILE A 15 7.55 19.23 6.47
N ASP A 16 6.78 20.23 6.90
CA ASP A 16 5.34 20.08 7.20
C ASP A 16 4.54 19.67 5.96
N GLN A 17 4.82 20.27 4.79
CA GLN A 17 4.19 19.89 3.52
C GLN A 17 4.51 18.45 3.13
N LEU A 18 5.78 18.02 3.26
CA LEU A 18 6.18 16.63 2.99
C LEU A 18 5.50 15.66 3.96
N HIS A 19 5.41 16.01 5.25
CA HIS A 19 4.75 15.19 6.25
C HIS A 19 3.26 15.02 5.95
N LYS A 20 2.55 16.11 5.63
CA LYS A 20 1.15 16.09 5.21
C LYS A 20 0.93 15.21 3.98
N ALA A 21 1.81 15.30 2.98
CA ALA A 21 1.73 14.46 1.79
C ALA A 21 1.96 12.97 2.10
N VAL A 22 2.89 12.63 3.01
CA VAL A 22 3.11 11.26 3.49
C VAL A 22 1.88 10.71 4.22
N LEU A 23 1.24 11.52 5.07
CA LEU A 23 0.01 11.16 5.77
C LEU A 23 -1.14 10.93 4.80
N GLN A 24 -1.31 11.82 3.81
CA GLN A 24 -2.33 11.69 2.78
C GLN A 24 -2.15 10.40 1.98
N LEU A 25 -0.92 10.07 1.57
CA LEU A 25 -0.64 8.80 0.88
C LEU A 25 -0.92 7.59 1.78
N SER A 26 -0.60 7.67 3.07
CA SER A 26 -0.93 6.61 4.03
C SER A 26 -2.44 6.39 4.13
N GLY A 27 -3.21 7.48 4.19
CA GLY A 27 -4.67 7.44 4.17
C GLY A 27 -5.19 6.84 2.88
N ASN A 28 -4.64 7.25 1.73
CA ASN A 28 -5.00 6.71 0.43
C ASN A 28 -4.77 5.19 0.35
N CYS A 29 -3.63 4.69 0.85
CA CYS A 29 -3.36 3.25 0.90
C CYS A 29 -4.42 2.48 1.72
N PHE A 30 -4.93 3.07 2.81
CA PHE A 30 -6.01 2.47 3.59
C PHE A 30 -7.35 2.51 2.85
N GLU A 31 -7.67 3.63 2.20
CA GLU A 31 -8.87 3.76 1.37
C GLU A 31 -8.88 2.77 0.20
N ILE A 32 -7.74 2.57 -0.47
CA ILE A 32 -7.58 1.57 -1.54
C ILE A 32 -7.90 0.16 -1.04
N LYS A 33 -7.46 -0.21 0.16
CA LYS A 33 -7.78 -1.53 0.76
C LYS A 33 -9.26 -1.69 1.06
N LYS A 34 -9.89 -0.65 1.64
CA LYS A 34 -11.34 -0.64 1.88
C LYS A 34 -12.12 -0.75 0.57
N LEU A 35 -11.72 0.01 -0.45
CA LEU A 35 -12.35 -0.04 -1.76
C LEU A 35 -12.19 -1.42 -2.41
N CYS A 36 -11.02 -2.06 -2.28
CA CYS A 36 -10.80 -3.43 -2.72
C CYS A 36 -11.82 -4.39 -2.09
N ALA A 37 -11.97 -4.36 -0.75
CA ALA A 37 -12.94 -5.20 -0.05
C ALA A 37 -14.39 -4.94 -0.53
N THR A 38 -14.78 -3.67 -0.66
CA THR A 38 -16.10 -3.28 -1.15
C THR A 38 -16.34 -3.78 -2.58
N VAL A 39 -15.37 -3.65 -3.47
CA VAL A 39 -15.46 -4.12 -4.87
C VAL A 39 -15.52 -5.65 -4.92
N LEU A 40 -14.75 -6.35 -4.08
CA LEU A 40 -14.81 -7.81 -4.01
C LEU A 40 -16.20 -8.30 -3.59
N VAL A 41 -16.79 -7.70 -2.56
CA VAL A 41 -18.14 -8.06 -2.09
C VAL A 41 -19.19 -7.76 -3.16
N SER A 42 -19.15 -6.58 -3.77
CA SER A 42 -20.14 -6.20 -4.79
C SER A 42 -20.00 -7.04 -6.07
N ALA A 43 -18.78 -7.25 -6.56
CA ALA A 43 -18.52 -8.11 -7.72
C ALA A 43 -18.97 -9.55 -7.47
N SER A 44 -18.65 -10.11 -6.29
CA SER A 44 -19.10 -11.46 -5.93
C SER A 44 -20.63 -11.56 -5.86
N THR A 45 -21.29 -10.53 -5.32
CA THR A 45 -22.76 -10.48 -5.27
C THR A 45 -23.36 -10.42 -6.68
N LEU A 46 -22.77 -9.65 -7.60
CA LEU A 46 -23.23 -9.58 -8.98
C LEU A 46 -23.05 -10.92 -9.69
N VAL A 47 -21.85 -11.51 -9.63
CA VAL A 47 -21.55 -12.79 -10.29
C VAL A 47 -22.46 -13.91 -9.76
N THR A 48 -22.65 -14.00 -8.45
CA THR A 48 -23.58 -14.99 -7.87
C THR A 48 -25.03 -14.75 -8.31
N THR A 49 -25.47 -13.50 -8.43
CA THR A 49 -26.83 -13.17 -8.90
C THR A 49 -27.03 -13.58 -10.37
N PHE A 50 -26.05 -13.31 -11.24
CA PHE A 50 -26.13 -13.70 -12.66
C PHE A 50 -25.94 -15.20 -12.90
N THR A 51 -25.30 -15.91 -11.96
CA THR A 51 -25.05 -17.36 -12.06
C THR A 51 -26.12 -18.17 -11.30
N ASN A 52 -27.32 -17.62 -11.09
CA ASN A 52 -28.41 -18.29 -10.35
C ASN A 52 -27.99 -18.85 -8.97
N ARG A 53 -27.13 -18.09 -8.26
CA ARG A 53 -26.53 -18.47 -6.96
C ARG A 53 -25.69 -19.75 -6.98
N GLN A 54 -25.21 -20.16 -8.14
CA GLN A 54 -24.25 -21.25 -8.26
C GLN A 54 -22.84 -20.72 -8.05
N LEU A 55 -22.02 -21.55 -7.41
CA LEU A 55 -20.61 -21.28 -7.21
C LEU A 55 -19.88 -21.59 -8.52
N ASP A 56 -19.25 -20.58 -9.11
CA ASP A 56 -18.58 -20.67 -10.39
C ASP A 56 -17.10 -20.26 -10.26
N ALA A 57 -16.23 -20.86 -11.08
CA ALA A 57 -14.80 -20.57 -11.09
C ALA A 57 -14.48 -19.08 -11.34
N SER A 58 -15.36 -18.37 -12.05
CA SER A 58 -15.25 -16.93 -12.30
C SER A 58 -15.21 -16.09 -11.03
N LEU A 59 -15.81 -16.54 -9.92
CA LEU A 59 -15.73 -15.85 -8.62
C LEU A 59 -14.30 -15.79 -8.10
N PHE A 60 -13.56 -16.90 -8.19
CA PHE A 60 -12.20 -16.99 -7.70
C PHE A 60 -11.22 -16.29 -8.64
N VAL A 61 -11.37 -16.49 -9.96
CA VAL A 61 -10.51 -15.84 -10.96
C VAL A 61 -10.74 -14.33 -10.96
N GLY A 62 -12.00 -13.89 -10.99
CA GLY A 62 -12.37 -12.47 -10.94
C GLY A 62 -11.94 -11.81 -9.63
N GLY A 63 -12.17 -12.48 -8.50
CA GLY A 63 -11.69 -12.03 -7.19
C GLY A 63 -10.16 -11.86 -7.16
N GLY A 64 -9.41 -12.85 -7.67
CA GLY A 64 -7.96 -12.78 -7.77
C GLY A 64 -7.46 -11.64 -8.65
N VAL A 65 -8.08 -11.42 -9.81
CA VAL A 65 -7.74 -10.30 -10.71
C VAL A 65 -7.99 -8.94 -10.03
N ILE A 66 -9.13 -8.78 -9.36
CA ILE A 66 -9.45 -7.57 -8.60
C ILE A 66 -8.40 -7.35 -7.50
N THR A 67 -8.08 -8.38 -6.71
CA THR A 67 -7.08 -8.30 -5.64
C THR A 67 -5.71 -7.89 -6.19
N LEU A 68 -5.25 -8.48 -7.30
CA LEU A 68 -3.97 -8.14 -7.92
C LEU A 68 -3.92 -6.71 -8.44
N PHE A 69 -5.01 -6.23 -9.06
CA PHE A 69 -5.10 -4.84 -9.53
C PHE A 69 -4.99 -3.85 -8.36
N PHE A 70 -5.76 -4.06 -7.30
CA PHE A 70 -5.70 -3.21 -6.11
C PHE A 70 -4.37 -3.29 -5.37
N TRP A 71 -3.73 -4.47 -5.36
CA TRP A 71 -2.38 -4.63 -4.85
C TRP A 71 -1.41 -3.71 -5.62
N MET A 72 -1.41 -3.74 -6.94
CA MET A 72 -0.52 -2.88 -7.75
C MET A 72 -0.75 -1.38 -7.47
N LEU A 73 -2.01 -0.96 -7.36
CA LEU A 73 -2.36 0.44 -7.03
C LEU A 73 -1.85 0.86 -5.64
N ASP A 74 -2.01 0.01 -4.63
CA ASP A 74 -1.52 0.27 -3.28
C ASP A 74 0.01 0.27 -3.23
N GLY A 75 0.66 -0.64 -3.97
CA GLY A 75 2.11 -0.69 -4.13
C GLY A 75 2.68 0.59 -4.71
N GLN A 76 2.02 1.16 -5.73
CA GLN A 76 2.41 2.45 -6.30
C GLN A 76 2.28 3.59 -5.27
N SER A 77 1.18 3.61 -4.51
CA SER A 77 0.96 4.62 -3.47
C SER A 77 2.02 4.54 -2.37
N TYR A 78 2.38 3.32 -1.95
CA TYR A 78 3.44 3.09 -0.97
C TYR A 78 4.82 3.52 -1.50
N TYR A 79 5.14 3.24 -2.76
CA TYR A 79 6.39 3.67 -3.38
C TYR A 79 6.57 5.20 -3.30
N TYR A 80 5.51 5.96 -3.59
CA TYR A 80 5.57 7.42 -3.44
C TYR A 80 5.68 7.86 -1.98
N GLN A 81 5.03 7.14 -1.06
CA GLN A 81 5.13 7.41 0.36
C GLN A 81 6.58 7.26 0.86
N GLU A 82 7.28 6.22 0.41
CA GLU A 82 8.69 5.99 0.72
C GLU A 82 9.60 7.07 0.10
N LYS A 83 9.33 7.46 -1.16
CA LYS A 83 10.06 8.53 -1.84
C LYS A 83 9.96 9.88 -1.11
N LEU A 84 8.76 10.24 -0.64
CA LEU A 84 8.57 11.49 0.12
C LEU A 84 9.25 11.44 1.49
N ARG A 85 9.23 10.29 2.17
CA ARG A 85 9.98 10.11 3.42
C ARG A 85 11.48 10.27 3.22
N ALA A 86 12.03 9.76 2.11
CA ALA A 86 13.43 9.96 1.77
C ALA A 86 13.77 11.43 1.54
N GLN A 87 12.91 12.18 0.85
CA GLN A 87 13.10 13.62 0.64
C GLN A 87 13.05 14.39 1.95
N MET A 88 12.12 14.05 2.84
CA MET A 88 12.00 14.66 4.17
C MET A 88 13.24 14.42 5.03
N LYS A 89 13.80 13.21 4.98
CA LYS A 89 15.07 12.87 5.66
C LYS A 89 16.23 13.72 5.13
N LYS A 90 16.40 13.81 3.81
CA LYS A 90 17.45 14.64 3.18
C LYS A 90 17.38 16.11 3.56
N LEU A 91 16.17 16.65 3.61
CA LEU A 91 15.97 18.04 4.03
C LEU A 91 16.35 18.23 5.51
N ALA A 92 15.97 17.28 6.38
CA ALA A 92 16.33 17.33 7.79
C ALA A 92 17.84 17.19 8.04
N GLU A 93 18.53 16.33 7.29
CA GLU A 93 20.00 16.20 7.32
C GLU A 93 20.67 17.50 6.88
N HIS A 94 20.21 18.12 5.79
CA HIS A 94 20.74 19.40 5.31
C HIS A 94 20.59 20.54 6.34
N ILE A 95 19.47 20.60 7.06
CA ILE A 95 19.26 21.58 8.14
C ILE A 95 20.22 21.31 9.31
N ALA A 96 20.34 20.04 9.73
CA ALA A 96 21.23 19.66 10.82
C ALA A 96 22.70 19.99 10.52
N ASP A 97 23.14 19.74 9.28
CA ASP A 97 24.48 20.08 8.80
C ASP A 97 24.72 21.59 8.80
N ARG A 98 23.75 22.39 8.32
CA ARG A 98 23.83 23.86 8.33
C ARG A 98 24.01 24.40 9.73
N ASP A 99 23.21 23.90 10.67
CA ASP A 99 23.14 24.44 12.03
C ASP A 99 24.23 23.85 12.95
N LYS A 100 25.11 22.99 12.39
CA LYS A 100 26.15 22.22 13.12
C LYS A 100 25.58 21.46 14.31
N GLN A 101 24.28 21.16 14.25
CA GLN A 101 23.56 20.50 15.30
C GLN A 101 23.72 19.00 15.08
N LYS A 102 24.28 18.29 16.08
CA LYS A 102 24.19 16.82 16.14
C LYS A 102 22.75 16.42 16.52
N VAL A 103 21.76 16.91 15.79
CA VAL A 103 20.41 16.38 15.89
C VAL A 103 20.46 15.04 15.18
N THR A 104 20.44 13.97 15.95
CA THR A 104 20.07 12.68 15.40
C THR A 104 18.74 12.86 14.71
N VAL A 105 18.71 12.72 13.38
CA VAL A 105 17.49 12.69 12.53
C VAL A 105 16.64 11.43 12.83
N LEU A 106 16.76 10.89 14.05
CA LEU A 106 15.95 9.80 14.58
C LEU A 106 14.51 10.31 14.70
N GLY A 107 13.67 9.93 13.72
CA GLY A 107 12.24 10.18 13.72
C GLY A 107 11.74 11.15 12.65
N VAL A 108 12.63 11.82 11.89
CA VAL A 108 12.23 12.66 10.75
C VAL A 108 12.40 11.87 9.46
N GLY A 109 11.27 11.44 8.89
CA GLY A 109 11.23 10.33 7.94
C GLY A 109 11.38 9.02 8.72
N MET A 110 10.71 7.95 8.30
CA MET A 110 11.04 6.63 8.86
C MET A 110 12.55 6.38 8.66
N PRO A 111 13.23 5.63 9.55
CA PRO A 111 14.62 5.25 9.33
C PRO A 111 14.69 4.41 8.06
N LEU A 112 14.96 5.07 6.94
CA LEU A 112 15.52 4.41 5.77
C LEU A 112 16.94 4.06 6.19
N THR A 113 17.20 2.77 6.39
CA THR A 113 18.57 2.28 6.51
C THR A 113 19.39 2.82 5.34
N GLU A 114 20.65 3.20 5.56
CA GLU A 114 21.52 3.74 4.50
C GLU A 114 21.53 2.83 3.26
N GLU A 115 21.37 1.52 3.47
CA GLU A 115 21.22 0.52 2.42
C GLU A 115 20.05 0.80 1.45
N ARG A 116 18.90 1.29 1.93
CA ARG A 116 17.71 1.59 1.10
C ARG A 116 17.85 2.88 0.30
N GLU A 117 18.74 3.78 0.74
CA GLU A 117 19.00 5.00 0.01
C GLU A 117 19.68 4.73 -1.34
N ASN A 118 20.51 3.69 -1.41
CA ASN A 118 21.23 3.27 -2.61
C ASN A 118 20.43 2.34 -3.54
N TRP A 119 19.19 1.98 -3.17
CA TRP A 119 18.38 1.12 -4.01
C TRP A 119 18.01 1.77 -5.35
N ASN A 120 18.15 0.97 -6.40
CA ASN A 120 17.66 1.35 -7.72
C ASN A 120 16.12 1.32 -7.78
N VAL A 121 15.56 1.88 -8.87
CA VAL A 121 14.10 2.01 -9.02
C VAL A 121 13.40 0.65 -8.91
N VAL A 122 13.97 -0.40 -9.50
CA VAL A 122 13.39 -1.75 -9.51
C VAL A 122 13.33 -2.33 -8.09
N GLN A 123 14.41 -2.23 -7.30
CA GLN A 123 14.44 -2.70 -5.91
C GLN A 123 13.40 -1.99 -5.06
N ARG A 124 13.28 -0.66 -5.20
CA ARG A 124 12.26 0.11 -4.48
C ARG A 124 10.85 -0.25 -4.89
N SER A 125 10.59 -0.44 -6.18
CA SER A 125 9.28 -0.87 -6.67
C SER A 125 8.91 -2.26 -6.16
N PHE A 126 9.85 -3.21 -6.16
CA PHE A 126 9.63 -4.54 -5.59
C PHE A 126 9.37 -4.47 -4.08
N HIS A 127 10.17 -3.73 -3.33
CA HIS A 127 9.94 -3.57 -1.90
C HIS A 127 8.57 -2.95 -1.63
N ALA A 128 8.21 -1.90 -2.37
CA ALA A 128 6.91 -1.26 -2.26
C ALA A 128 5.77 -2.23 -2.60
N ALA A 129 5.94 -3.12 -3.57
CA ALA A 129 4.95 -4.14 -3.88
C ALA A 129 4.92 -5.31 -2.87
N PHE A 130 5.96 -5.54 -2.06
CA PHE A 130 6.03 -6.70 -1.15
C PHE A 130 6.31 -6.30 0.31
N ASN A 131 5.88 -5.11 0.73
CA ASN A 131 6.05 -4.64 2.10
C ASN A 131 4.92 -5.15 3.03
N GLY A 132 5.07 -4.96 4.35
CA GLY A 132 4.11 -5.43 5.36
C GLY A 132 2.67 -4.90 5.18
N SER A 133 2.48 -3.70 4.61
CA SER A 133 1.14 -3.17 4.28
C SER A 133 0.41 -4.03 3.24
N MET A 134 1.13 -4.85 2.46
CA MET A 134 0.58 -5.70 1.41
C MET A 134 0.04 -7.03 1.93
N LEU A 135 0.24 -7.33 3.22
CA LEU A 135 -0.24 -8.56 3.85
C LEU A 135 -1.75 -8.78 3.64
N PHE A 136 -2.54 -7.71 3.60
CA PHE A 136 -3.96 -7.74 3.28
C PHE A 136 -4.23 -8.47 1.95
N TYR A 137 -3.52 -8.12 0.88
CA TYR A 137 -3.70 -8.72 -0.44
C TYR A 137 -3.18 -10.15 -0.50
N VAL A 138 -2.05 -10.44 0.17
CA VAL A 138 -1.51 -11.79 0.30
C VAL A 138 -2.53 -12.73 0.94
N LEU A 139 -3.15 -12.31 2.06
CA LEU A 139 -4.18 -13.08 2.74
C LEU A 139 -5.40 -13.31 1.84
N LEU A 140 -5.85 -12.28 1.11
CA LEU A 140 -6.96 -12.42 0.16
C LEU A 140 -6.63 -13.42 -0.95
N LEU A 141 -5.42 -13.38 -1.52
CA LEU A 141 -5.02 -14.33 -2.55
C LEU A 141 -4.92 -15.76 -2.00
N ILE A 142 -4.38 -15.94 -0.78
CA ILE A 142 -4.34 -17.26 -0.13
C ILE A 142 -5.76 -17.81 0.05
N ILE A 143 -6.69 -16.97 0.51
CA ILE A 143 -8.10 -17.36 0.67
C ILE A 143 -8.70 -17.73 -0.70
N MET A 144 -8.50 -16.92 -1.74
CA MET A 144 -9.02 -17.19 -3.08
C MET A 144 -8.45 -18.47 -3.67
N LEU A 145 -7.15 -18.72 -3.52
CA LEU A 145 -6.49 -19.95 -3.97
C LEU A 145 -6.97 -21.17 -3.18
N GLY A 146 -7.11 -21.04 -1.86
CA GLY A 146 -7.63 -22.10 -0.99
C GLY A 146 -9.07 -22.47 -1.32
N LEU A 147 -9.95 -21.48 -1.52
CA LEU A 147 -11.33 -21.72 -1.91
C LEU A 147 -11.44 -22.27 -3.34
N GLY A 148 -10.65 -21.73 -4.28
CA GLY A 148 -10.62 -22.21 -5.66
C GLY A 148 -10.13 -23.64 -5.77
N THR A 149 -9.09 -24.02 -5.02
CA THR A 149 -8.62 -25.41 -4.97
C THR A 149 -9.65 -26.34 -4.34
N LEU A 150 -10.28 -25.95 -3.23
CA LEU A 150 -11.39 -26.70 -2.63
C LEU A 150 -12.55 -26.90 -3.61
N TYR A 151 -12.87 -25.88 -4.42
CA TYR A 151 -13.89 -25.99 -5.46
C TYR A 151 -13.48 -26.98 -6.55
N SER A 152 -12.25 -26.88 -7.07
CA SER A 152 -11.75 -27.74 -8.13
C SER A 152 -11.69 -29.22 -7.74
N VAL A 153 -11.44 -29.54 -6.46
CA VAL A 153 -11.45 -30.93 -5.96
C VAL A 153 -12.84 -31.41 -5.50
N GLY A 154 -13.88 -30.59 -5.65
CA GLY A 154 -15.26 -30.93 -5.25
C GLY A 154 -15.52 -30.84 -3.75
N GLY A 155 -14.61 -30.24 -2.96
CA GLY A 155 -14.78 -30.02 -1.52
C GLY A 155 -15.84 -28.96 -1.20
N ILE A 156 -16.17 -28.09 -2.16
CA ILE A 156 -17.32 -27.19 -2.12
C ILE A 156 -18.11 -27.32 -3.43
N ALA A 157 -19.40 -27.63 -3.33
CA ALA A 157 -20.22 -27.94 -4.50
C ALA A 157 -20.76 -26.67 -5.17
N ALA A 158 -20.70 -26.63 -6.51
CA ALA A 158 -21.66 -25.85 -7.28
C ALA A 158 -23.03 -26.48 -7.03
N ASN A 159 -23.94 -25.81 -6.34
CA ASN A 159 -25.29 -26.34 -6.13
C ASN A 159 -25.92 -26.63 -7.50
N SER A 160 -26.05 -27.91 -7.83
CA SER A 160 -26.88 -28.38 -8.93
C SER A 160 -28.31 -27.90 -8.67
N PRO A 161 -28.97 -27.22 -9.62
CA PRO A 161 -30.38 -26.94 -9.46
C PRO A 161 -31.11 -28.28 -9.35
N SER A 162 -31.86 -28.47 -8.26
CA SER A 162 -32.85 -29.55 -8.19
C SER A 162 -33.80 -29.39 -9.37
N ARG A 163 -33.89 -30.44 -10.19
CA ARG A 163 -34.85 -30.55 -11.31
C ARG A 163 -36.27 -30.21 -10.88
#